data_AF-A0A9E2GGF0-F1
#
_entry.id   AF-A0A9E2GGF0-F1
#
_cell.length_a   1.000
_cell.length_b   1.000
_cell.length_c   1.000
_cell.angle_alpha   90.00
_cell.angle_beta   90.00
_cell.angle_gamma   90.00
#
_symmetry.space_group_name_H-M   'P 1'
#
loop_
_entity.id
_entity.type
_entity.pdbx_description
1 polymer ?
#
loop_
_entity_poly.entity_id
_entity_poly.type
_entity_poly.pdbx_seq_one_letter_code
_entity_poly.pdbx_strand_id
1 'polypeptide(L)'
;MNPRGKKLIAALALIAFGSIGRILLLDMPNVETLTVVSLLAGAWLGGVYFFIVPLATVAVSDMYIGMGQDAIIIFVWSAWAVIGGLGWLLRKSKRNFTFGLKLTGMGLVASTFFFIWTNFGTWLVWNMYPHTWLGLVQCYVAAIPFFKANLLGNLVIIPAVSFSLIFVWRQRAVWQRLSRRLRQKRAKEVTIK
;
A
#
# COMPACT_ATOMS: atom_id res chain seq x y z
N MET A 1 23.02 -3.59 11.58
CA MET A 1 22.44 -3.40 10.23
C MET A 1 22.20 -1.92 9.95
N ASN A 2 22.80 -1.41 8.87
CA ASN A 2 22.64 -0.05 8.36
C ASN A 2 21.14 0.30 8.12
N PRO A 3 20.69 1.55 8.38
CA PRO A 3 19.36 2.03 8.01
C PRO A 3 18.88 1.66 6.60
N ARG A 4 19.75 1.70 5.58
CA ARG A 4 19.45 1.32 4.19
C ARG A 4 19.06 -0.16 4.06
N GLY A 5 19.81 -1.07 4.70
CA GLY A 5 19.48 -2.49 4.69
C GLY A 5 18.12 -2.80 5.33
N LYS A 6 17.75 -2.07 6.40
CA LYS A 6 16.43 -2.24 7.03
C LYS A 6 15.29 -1.82 6.11
N LYS A 7 15.48 -0.74 5.34
CA LYS A 7 14.48 -0.28 4.36
C LYS A 7 14.33 -1.27 3.22
N LEU A 8 15.42 -1.84 2.72
CA LEU A 8 15.37 -2.85 1.65
C LEU A 8 14.57 -4.09 2.08
N ILE A 9 14.85 -4.64 3.27
CA ILE A 9 14.09 -5.81 3.78
C ILE A 9 12.61 -5.47 3.93
N ALA A 10 12.28 -4.30 4.46
CA ALA A 10 10.89 -3.87 4.58
C ALA A 10 10.22 -3.67 3.20
N ALA A 11 10.94 -3.16 2.21
CA ALA A 11 10.47 -3.02 0.83
C ALA A 11 10.16 -4.39 0.22
N LEU A 12 11.08 -5.36 0.34
CA LEU A 12 10.88 -6.72 -0.16
C LEU A 12 9.70 -7.42 0.53
N ALA A 13 9.55 -7.24 1.84
CA ALA A 13 8.42 -7.79 2.58
C ALA A 13 7.08 -7.18 2.12
N LEU A 14 7.04 -5.88 1.85
CA LEU A 14 5.85 -5.22 1.31
C LEU A 14 5.52 -5.69 -0.11
N ILE A 15 6.52 -5.85 -0.97
CA ILE A 15 6.35 -6.39 -2.33
C ILE A 15 5.77 -7.81 -2.25
N ALA A 16 6.38 -8.68 -1.46
CA ALA A 16 5.90 -10.05 -1.29
C ALA A 16 4.46 -10.09 -0.75
N PHE A 17 4.15 -9.31 0.30
CA PHE A 17 2.81 -9.25 0.86
C PHE A 17 1.78 -8.75 -0.16
N GLY A 18 2.10 -7.69 -0.90
CA GLY A 18 1.20 -7.12 -1.91
C GLY A 18 0.98 -8.06 -3.11
N SER A 19 2.03 -8.67 -3.63
CA SER A 19 1.92 -9.58 -4.77
C SER A 19 1.17 -10.86 -4.38
N ILE A 20 1.50 -11.46 -3.23
CA ILE A 20 0.78 -12.65 -2.71
C ILE A 20 -0.69 -12.30 -2.45
N GLY A 21 -0.96 -11.17 -1.77
CA GLY A 21 -2.32 -10.75 -1.47
C GLY A 21 -3.14 -10.52 -2.73
N ARG A 22 -2.56 -9.91 -3.78
CA ARG A 22 -3.24 -9.73 -5.07
C ARG A 22 -3.52 -11.06 -5.79
N ILE A 23 -2.61 -12.03 -5.71
CA ILE A 23 -2.82 -13.37 -6.30
C ILE A 23 -3.90 -14.14 -5.53
N LEU A 24 -3.88 -14.10 -4.19
CA LEU A 24 -4.87 -14.80 -3.36
C LEU A 24 -6.28 -14.22 -3.48
N LEU A 25 -6.39 -12.92 -3.75
CA LEU A 25 -7.66 -12.22 -3.91
C LEU A 25 -8.06 -12.04 -5.38
N LEU A 26 -7.44 -12.80 -6.30
CA LEU A 26 -7.63 -12.64 -7.74
C LEU A 26 -9.10 -12.77 -8.16
N ASP A 27 -9.84 -13.68 -7.54
CA ASP A 27 -11.27 -13.92 -7.84
C ASP A 27 -12.20 -12.84 -7.26
N MET A 28 -11.68 -11.95 -6.40
CA MET A 28 -12.45 -10.86 -5.80
C MET A 28 -12.29 -9.58 -6.62
N PRO A 29 -13.36 -9.02 -7.20
CA PRO A 29 -13.26 -7.85 -8.06
C PRO A 29 -12.77 -6.63 -7.26
N ASN A 30 -11.59 -6.11 -7.63
CA ASN A 30 -10.93 -4.92 -7.07
C ASN A 30 -10.74 -4.90 -5.53
N VAL A 31 -10.84 -6.05 -4.86
CA VAL A 31 -10.42 -6.21 -3.46
C VAL A 31 -8.98 -6.67 -3.45
N GLU A 32 -8.08 -5.85 -2.92
CA GLU A 32 -6.65 -6.04 -3.18
C GLU A 32 -5.77 -5.41 -2.07
N THR A 33 -4.46 -5.71 -2.09
CA THR A 33 -3.52 -5.32 -1.02
C THR A 33 -2.48 -4.27 -1.43
N LEU A 34 -2.37 -3.93 -2.72
CA LEU A 34 -1.45 -2.92 -3.25
C LEU A 34 -1.76 -1.53 -2.71
N THR A 35 -3.02 -1.17 -2.44
CA THR A 35 -3.34 0.14 -1.88
C THR A 35 -2.63 0.35 -0.54
N VAL A 36 -2.77 -0.61 0.40
CA VAL A 36 -2.09 -0.50 1.70
C VAL A 36 -0.58 -0.59 1.56
N VAL A 37 -0.07 -1.46 0.69
CA VAL A 37 1.37 -1.60 0.41
C VAL A 37 1.96 -0.30 -0.13
N SER A 38 1.26 0.34 -1.07
CA SER A 38 1.70 1.58 -1.71
C SER A 38 1.72 2.73 -0.71
N LEU A 39 0.64 2.89 0.06
CA LEU A 39 0.56 3.91 1.10
C LEU A 39 1.65 3.71 2.17
N LEU A 40 1.89 2.46 2.61
CA LEU A 40 2.94 2.14 3.58
C LEU A 40 4.35 2.36 3.02
N ALA A 41 4.59 2.05 1.74
CA ALA A 41 5.87 2.30 1.09
C ALA A 41 6.23 3.80 1.13
N GLY A 42 5.27 4.65 0.78
CA GLY A 42 5.41 6.09 0.88
C GLY A 42 5.59 6.58 2.33
N ALA A 43 4.72 6.15 3.22
CA ALA A 43 4.68 6.64 4.59
C ALA A 43 5.87 6.17 5.45
N TRP A 44 6.36 4.94 5.26
CA TRP A 44 7.34 4.33 6.16
C TRP A 44 8.74 4.24 5.58
N LEU A 45 8.87 4.05 4.26
CA LEU A 45 10.18 3.92 3.59
C LEU A 45 10.62 5.25 2.98
N GLY A 46 9.70 5.92 2.26
CA GLY A 46 9.92 7.21 1.61
C GLY A 46 11.06 7.23 0.59
N GLY A 47 11.34 8.40 0.00
CA GLY A 47 12.32 8.52 -1.08
C GLY A 47 11.93 7.63 -2.27
N VAL A 48 12.90 7.03 -2.96
CA VAL A 48 12.63 6.20 -4.15
C VAL A 48 11.67 5.02 -3.90
N TYR A 49 11.55 4.54 -2.65
CA TYR A 49 10.69 3.41 -2.31
C TYR A 49 9.20 3.70 -2.45
N PHE A 50 8.76 4.96 -2.38
CA PHE A 50 7.35 5.27 -2.60
C PHE A 50 6.93 4.95 -4.04
N PHE A 51 7.88 4.92 -4.98
CA PHE A 51 7.64 4.62 -6.38
C PHE A 51 7.97 3.16 -6.71
N ILE A 52 9.15 2.68 -6.29
CA ILE A 52 9.63 1.33 -6.64
C ILE A 52 8.76 0.24 -6.03
N VAL A 53 8.33 0.38 -4.76
CA VAL A 53 7.58 -0.71 -4.11
C VAL A 53 6.22 -0.96 -4.76
N PRO A 54 5.35 0.05 -5.00
CA PRO A 54 4.11 -0.16 -5.73
C PRO A 54 4.32 -0.80 -7.10
N LEU A 55 5.27 -0.27 -7.89
CA LEU A 55 5.52 -0.71 -9.25
C LEU A 55 6.12 -2.12 -9.33
N ALA A 56 7.03 -2.45 -8.43
CA ALA A 56 7.56 -3.81 -8.33
C ALA A 56 6.46 -4.79 -7.89
N THR A 57 5.56 -4.38 -7.00
CA THR A 57 4.46 -5.23 -6.52
C THR A 57 3.52 -5.59 -7.66
N VAL A 58 3.04 -4.58 -8.42
CA VAL A 58 2.15 -4.79 -9.57
C VAL A 58 2.86 -5.61 -10.66
N ALA A 59 4.13 -5.31 -10.98
CA ALA A 59 4.92 -6.04 -11.97
C ALA A 59 5.07 -7.53 -11.62
N VAL A 60 5.46 -7.83 -10.38
CA VAL A 60 5.62 -9.23 -9.92
C VAL A 60 4.30 -9.98 -9.95
N SER A 61 3.19 -9.35 -9.55
CA SER A 61 1.88 -10.01 -9.62
C SER A 61 1.38 -10.19 -11.06
N ASP A 62 1.64 -9.23 -11.95
CA ASP A 62 1.20 -9.29 -13.35
C ASP A 62 1.96 -10.40 -14.11
N MET A 63 3.18 -10.76 -13.70
CA MET A 63 3.88 -11.94 -14.24
C MET A 63 3.13 -13.26 -13.99
N TYR A 64 2.31 -13.33 -12.93
CA TYR A 64 1.51 -14.52 -12.61
C TYR A 64 0.09 -14.43 -13.18
N ILE A 65 -0.56 -13.27 -13.03
CA ILE A 65 -1.95 -13.04 -13.46
C ILE A 65 -2.07 -12.88 -14.99
N GLY A 66 -0.98 -12.47 -15.63
CA GLY A 66 -0.95 -12.04 -17.03
C GLY A 66 -0.81 -10.52 -17.11
N MET A 67 0.20 -10.04 -17.84
CA MET A 67 0.37 -8.62 -18.09
C MET A 67 -0.73 -8.15 -19.05
N GLY A 68 -1.41 -7.05 -18.70
CA GLY A 68 -2.33 -6.39 -19.62
C GLY A 68 -1.59 -6.01 -20.90
N GLN A 69 -1.98 -6.60 -22.03
CA GLN A 69 -1.34 -6.39 -23.34
C GLN A 69 -1.68 -5.00 -23.94
N ASP A 70 -2.55 -4.24 -23.27
CA ASP A 70 -3.13 -3.00 -23.79
C ASP A 70 -2.58 -1.76 -23.09
N ALA A 71 -2.76 -0.60 -23.72
CA ALA A 71 -2.30 0.69 -23.19
C ALA A 71 -2.95 1.09 -21.85
N ILE A 72 -3.96 0.36 -21.36
CA ILE A 72 -4.56 0.54 -20.03
C ILE A 72 -3.54 0.37 -18.89
N ILE A 73 -2.47 -0.41 -19.13
CA ILE A 73 -1.41 -0.64 -18.14
C ILE A 73 -0.77 0.68 -17.67
N ILE A 74 -0.69 1.68 -18.55
CA ILE A 74 -0.15 3.01 -18.23
C ILE A 74 -0.98 3.67 -17.13
N PHE A 75 -2.32 3.59 -17.22
CA PHE A 75 -3.22 4.16 -16.22
C PHE A 75 -3.15 3.41 -14.90
N VAL A 76 -3.13 2.07 -14.93
CA VAL A 76 -3.05 1.26 -13.71
C VAL A 76 -1.71 1.47 -12.98
N TRP A 77 -0.59 1.41 -13.69
CA TRP A 77 0.74 1.53 -13.09
C TRP A 77 1.02 2.95 -12.59
N SER A 78 0.61 3.97 -13.34
CA SER A 78 0.70 5.36 -12.87
C SER A 78 -0.18 5.61 -11.64
N ALA A 79 -1.35 4.96 -11.54
CA ALA A 79 -2.18 5.05 -10.35
C ALA A 79 -1.42 4.59 -9.09
N TRP A 80 -0.76 3.42 -9.18
CA TRP A 80 0.00 2.87 -8.06
C TRP A 80 1.18 3.76 -7.63
N ALA A 81 1.86 4.37 -8.59
CA ALA A 81 2.91 5.35 -8.31
C ALA A 81 2.36 6.57 -7.55
N VAL A 82 1.22 7.12 -7.99
CA VAL A 82 0.56 8.26 -7.32
C VAL A 82 0.09 7.89 -5.92
N ILE A 83 -0.51 6.70 -5.73
CA ILE A 83 -0.93 6.22 -4.41
C ILE A 83 0.28 6.07 -3.47
N GLY A 84 1.42 5.60 -3.97
CA GLY A 84 2.68 5.64 -3.22
C GLY A 84 3.06 7.05 -2.78
N GLY A 85 2.91 8.04 -3.66
CA GLY A 85 3.07 9.46 -3.36
C GLY A 85 2.10 9.99 -2.29
N LEU A 86 0.82 9.59 -2.33
CA LEU A 86 -0.16 9.91 -1.29
C LEU A 86 0.29 9.39 0.09
N GLY A 87 0.83 8.17 0.14
CA GLY A 87 1.46 7.62 1.34
C GLY A 87 2.62 8.46 1.84
N TRP A 88 3.46 8.98 0.93
CA TRP A 88 4.61 9.82 1.27
C TRP A 88 4.23 11.15 1.95
N LEU A 89 3.01 11.65 1.75
CA LEU A 89 2.49 12.80 2.51
C LEU A 89 2.40 12.50 4.01
N LEU A 90 2.22 11.23 4.39
CA LEU A 90 2.13 10.79 5.79
C LEU A 90 3.49 10.48 6.43
N ARG A 91 4.62 10.66 5.72
CA ARG A 91 5.97 10.25 6.19
C ARG A 91 6.43 10.84 7.52
N LYS A 92 5.91 12.01 7.89
CA LYS A 92 6.24 12.71 9.15
C LYS A 92 5.32 12.29 10.31
N SER A 93 4.31 11.46 10.05
CA SER A 93 3.37 11.01 11.07
C SER A 93 4.03 10.05 12.05
N LYS A 94 3.74 10.23 13.35
CA LYS A 94 4.18 9.29 14.40
C LYS A 94 3.48 7.95 14.23
N ARG A 95 4.20 6.84 14.35
CA ARG A 95 3.68 5.46 14.17
C ARG A 95 2.86 5.00 15.37
N ASN A 96 1.69 5.60 15.55
CA ASN A 96 0.75 5.34 16.64
C ASN A 96 -0.65 5.07 16.09
N PHE A 97 -1.64 4.93 16.96
CA PHE A 97 -3.04 4.72 16.57
C PHE A 97 -3.56 5.77 15.58
N THR A 98 -3.23 7.05 15.79
CA THR A 98 -3.61 8.14 14.89
C THR A 98 -3.04 7.97 13.48
N PHE A 99 -1.86 7.35 13.32
CA PHE A 99 -1.33 7.03 12.01
C PHE A 99 -2.19 5.99 11.27
N GLY A 100 -2.69 4.95 11.96
CA GLY A 100 -3.60 3.98 11.35
C GLY A 100 -4.86 4.66 10.81
N LEU A 101 -5.48 5.54 11.61
CA LEU A 101 -6.64 6.33 11.16
C LEU A 101 -6.33 7.22 9.94
N LYS A 102 -5.19 7.93 9.96
CA LYS A 102 -4.75 8.76 8.83
C LYS A 102 -4.50 7.92 7.57
N LEU A 103 -3.93 6.73 7.72
CA LEU A 103 -3.68 5.83 6.60
C LEU A 103 -5.00 5.30 6.01
N THR A 104 -5.96 4.93 6.85
CA THR A 104 -7.30 4.52 6.42
C THR A 104 -8.01 5.65 5.67
N GLY A 105 -7.96 6.88 6.20
CA GLY A 105 -8.50 8.06 5.51
C GLY A 105 -7.82 8.31 4.16
N MET A 106 -6.50 8.15 4.09
CA MET A 106 -5.76 8.23 2.82
C MET A 106 -6.14 7.09 1.86
N GLY A 107 -6.53 5.93 2.39
CA GLY A 107 -7.11 4.83 1.62
C GLY A 107 -8.36 5.22 0.84
N LEU A 108 -9.25 6.02 1.45
CA LEU A 108 -10.45 6.52 0.77
C LEU A 108 -10.09 7.46 -0.39
N VAL A 109 -9.12 8.34 -0.17
CA VAL A 109 -8.58 9.24 -1.22
C VAL A 109 -7.95 8.42 -2.33
N ALA A 110 -7.14 7.42 -1.99
CA ALA A 110 -6.47 6.53 -2.94
C ALA A 110 -7.48 5.73 -3.77
N SER A 111 -8.50 5.12 -3.15
CA SER A 111 -9.57 4.41 -3.86
C SER A 111 -10.34 5.31 -4.82
N THR A 112 -10.68 6.53 -4.37
CA THR A 112 -11.42 7.50 -5.19
C THR A 112 -10.58 7.95 -6.38
N PHE A 113 -9.30 8.26 -6.15
CA PHE A 113 -8.36 8.60 -7.21
C PHE A 113 -8.17 7.43 -8.20
N PHE A 114 -7.96 6.21 -7.70
CA PHE A 114 -7.80 5.02 -8.54
C PHE A 114 -9.02 4.80 -9.43
N PHE A 115 -10.23 4.94 -8.86
CA PHE A 115 -11.48 4.85 -9.60
C PHE A 115 -11.58 5.90 -10.71
N ILE A 116 -11.32 7.18 -10.39
CA ILE A 116 -11.38 8.26 -11.38
C ILE A 116 -10.37 8.00 -12.50
N TRP A 117 -9.12 7.73 -12.13
CA TRP A 117 -8.01 7.66 -13.07
C TRP A 117 -8.06 6.42 -13.97
N THR A 118 -8.30 5.24 -13.41
CA THR A 118 -8.29 4.01 -14.22
C THR A 118 -9.51 3.90 -15.12
N ASN A 119 -10.68 4.36 -14.71
CA ASN A 119 -11.86 4.36 -15.58
C ASN A 119 -11.81 5.44 -16.66
N PHE A 120 -11.16 6.58 -16.40
CA PHE A 120 -10.83 7.51 -17.49
C PHE A 120 -9.93 6.84 -18.53
N GLY A 121 -8.91 6.11 -18.07
CA GLY A 121 -8.06 5.29 -18.94
C GLY A 121 -8.84 4.25 -19.72
N THR A 122 -9.76 3.53 -19.08
CA THR A 122 -10.64 2.56 -19.73
C THR A 122 -11.47 3.21 -20.83
N TRP A 123 -12.15 4.32 -20.54
CA TRP A 123 -12.93 5.03 -21.55
C TRP A 123 -12.08 5.55 -22.72
N LEU A 124 -10.85 5.97 -22.46
CA LEU A 124 -9.97 6.53 -23.48
C LEU A 124 -9.30 5.47 -24.35
N VAL A 125 -8.93 4.33 -23.77
CA VAL A 125 -8.10 3.30 -24.41
C VAL A 125 -8.96 2.16 -24.95
N TRP A 126 -9.98 1.74 -24.21
CA TRP A 126 -10.86 0.66 -24.64
C TRP A 126 -12.04 1.24 -25.42
N ASN A 127 -12.25 0.73 -26.63
CA ASN A 127 -13.36 1.13 -27.50
C ASN A 127 -14.72 0.51 -27.07
N MET A 128 -14.94 0.37 -25.76
CA MET A 128 -16.16 -0.21 -25.16
C MET A 128 -17.30 0.82 -25.06
N TYR A 129 -16.97 2.10 -24.99
CA TYR A 129 -17.91 3.20 -24.85
C TYR A 129 -17.59 4.27 -25.89
N PRO A 130 -18.60 4.99 -26.43
CA PRO A 130 -18.33 6.11 -27.31
C PRO A 130 -17.44 7.16 -26.66
N HIS A 131 -16.49 7.72 -27.41
CA HIS A 131 -15.63 8.83 -26.97
C HIS A 131 -16.40 10.17 -26.94
N THR A 132 -17.46 10.21 -26.14
CA THR A 132 -18.33 11.36 -25.89
C THR A 132 -18.53 11.54 -24.38
N TRP A 133 -19.02 12.70 -23.96
CA TRP A 133 -19.37 12.95 -22.55
C TRP A 133 -20.34 11.91 -21.98
N LEU A 134 -21.34 11.50 -22.76
CA LEU A 134 -22.30 10.49 -22.32
C LEU A 134 -21.64 9.12 -22.16
N GLY A 135 -20.76 8.74 -23.09
CA GLY A 135 -20.01 7.47 -22.99
C GLY A 135 -19.06 7.44 -21.79
N LEU A 136 -18.44 8.58 -21.44
CA LEU A 136 -17.63 8.70 -20.23
C LEU A 136 -18.47 8.48 -18.97
N VAL A 137 -19.65 9.10 -18.88
CA VAL A 137 -20.58 8.89 -17.76
C VAL A 137 -21.02 7.43 -17.67
N GLN A 138 -21.34 6.80 -18.79
CA GLN A 138 -21.70 5.37 -18.84
C GLN A 138 -20.57 4.48 -18.30
N CYS A 139 -19.31 4.75 -18.71
CA CYS A 139 -18.14 4.03 -18.21
C CYS A 139 -18.01 4.13 -16.69
N TYR A 140 -18.16 5.33 -16.12
CA TYR A 140 -18.09 5.52 -14.67
C TYR A 140 -19.25 4.87 -13.92
N VAL A 141 -20.48 4.97 -14.44
CA VAL A 141 -21.66 4.34 -13.84
C VAL A 141 -21.50 2.82 -13.78
N ALA A 142 -21.03 2.21 -14.88
CA ALA A 142 -20.74 0.78 -14.95
C ALA A 142 -19.64 0.35 -13.97
N ALA A 143 -18.72 1.25 -13.63
CA ALA A 143 -17.60 0.97 -12.73
C ALA A 143 -17.94 1.09 -11.23
N ILE A 144 -19.12 1.62 -10.86
CA ILE A 144 -19.53 1.84 -9.46
C ILE A 144 -19.46 0.55 -8.61
N PRO A 145 -19.89 -0.64 -9.05
CA PRO A 145 -19.79 -1.87 -8.26
C PRO A 145 -18.34 -2.20 -7.88
N PHE A 146 -17.41 -2.03 -8.82
CA PHE A 146 -15.98 -2.26 -8.60
C PHE A 146 -15.38 -1.23 -7.64
N PHE A 147 -15.83 0.03 -7.71
CA PHE A 147 -15.45 1.05 -6.75
C PHE A 147 -15.90 0.71 -5.34
N LYS A 148 -17.15 0.26 -5.18
CA LYS A 148 -17.70 -0.16 -3.88
C LYS A 148 -16.88 -1.30 -3.29
N ALA A 149 -16.56 -2.33 -4.09
CA ALA A 149 -15.74 -3.45 -3.63
C ALA A 149 -14.34 -2.98 -3.20
N ASN A 150 -13.68 -2.13 -4.00
CA ASN A 150 -12.38 -1.57 -3.65
C ASN A 150 -12.41 -0.75 -2.36
N LEU A 151 -13.40 0.14 -2.23
CA LEU A 151 -13.54 1.02 -1.08
C LEU A 151 -13.79 0.24 0.21
N LEU A 152 -14.72 -0.73 0.18
CA LEU A 152 -15.01 -1.59 1.33
C LEU A 152 -13.83 -2.48 1.70
N GLY A 153 -13.15 -3.06 0.70
CA GLY A 153 -11.93 -3.84 0.89
C GLY A 153 -10.86 -3.01 1.60
N ASN A 154 -10.60 -1.79 1.13
CA ASN A 154 -9.61 -0.90 1.72
C ASN A 154 -10.00 -0.39 3.12
N LEU A 155 -11.29 -0.22 3.39
CA LEU A 155 -11.81 0.10 4.74
C LEU A 155 -11.55 -1.01 5.76
N VAL A 156 -11.33 -2.25 5.32
CA VAL A 156 -11.00 -3.39 6.19
C VAL A 156 -9.50 -3.66 6.19
N ILE A 157 -8.88 -3.80 5.01
CA ILE A 157 -7.50 -4.24 4.84
C ILE A 157 -6.51 -3.20 5.39
N ILE A 158 -6.70 -1.91 5.10
CA ILE A 158 -5.77 -0.85 5.54
C ILE A 158 -5.70 -0.75 7.08
N PRO A 159 -6.81 -0.63 7.83
CA PRO A 159 -6.73 -0.61 9.28
C PRO A 159 -6.22 -1.94 9.85
N ALA A 160 -6.65 -3.09 9.33
CA ALA A 160 -6.19 -4.39 9.79
C ALA A 160 -4.66 -4.52 9.71
N VAL A 161 -4.07 -4.17 8.56
CA VAL A 161 -2.62 -4.23 8.34
C VAL A 161 -1.91 -3.14 9.16
N SER A 162 -2.35 -1.89 9.07
CA SER A 162 -1.65 -0.78 9.72
C SER A 162 -1.64 -0.87 11.24
N PHE A 163 -2.76 -1.22 11.87
CA PHE A 163 -2.83 -1.41 13.32
C PHE A 163 -2.02 -2.61 13.78
N SER A 164 -2.02 -3.72 13.03
CA SER A 164 -1.16 -4.87 13.32
C SER A 164 0.31 -4.50 13.30
N LEU A 165 0.76 -3.75 12.29
CA LEU A 165 2.14 -3.31 12.20
C LEU A 165 2.51 -2.29 13.29
N ILE A 166 1.60 -1.37 13.66
CA ILE A 166 1.80 -0.45 14.79
C ILE A 166 1.95 -1.23 16.10
N PHE A 167 1.10 -2.24 16.33
CA PHE A 167 1.15 -3.09 17.51
C PHE A 167 2.50 -3.80 17.62
N VAL A 168 2.94 -4.47 16.55
CA VAL A 168 4.26 -5.13 16.48
C VAL A 168 5.39 -4.12 16.72
N TRP A 169 5.30 -2.93 16.13
CA TRP A 169 6.31 -1.87 16.30
C TRP A 169 6.40 -1.41 17.77
N ARG A 170 5.25 -1.26 18.45
CA ARG A 170 5.18 -0.87 19.86
C ARG A 170 5.78 -1.95 20.77
N GLN A 171 5.47 -3.22 20.53
CA GLN A 171 6.04 -4.33 21.30
C GLN A 171 7.56 -4.39 21.15
N ARG A 172 8.07 -4.25 19.92
CA ARG A 172 9.52 -4.22 19.67
C ARG A 172 10.23 -3.10 20.45
N ALA A 173 9.61 -1.92 20.53
CA ALA A 173 10.16 -0.80 21.28
C ALA A 173 10.22 -1.10 22.80
N VAL A 174 9.23 -1.80 23.35
CA VAL A 174 9.19 -2.24 24.75
C VAL A 174 10.30 -3.26 25.03
N TRP A 175 10.41 -4.31 24.20
CA TRP A 175 11.45 -5.34 24.33
C TRP A 175 12.88 -4.78 24.25
N GLN A 176 13.11 -3.77 23.40
CA GLN A 176 14.41 -3.10 23.32
C GLN A 176 14.75 -2.32 24.60
N ARG A 177 13.77 -1.69 25.24
CA ARG A 177 13.98 -0.99 26.53
C ARG A 177 14.27 -1.99 27.65
N LEU A 178 13.52 -3.07 27.73
CA LEU A 178 13.72 -4.15 28.71
C LEU A 178 15.10 -4.80 28.58
N SER A 179 15.47 -5.23 27.37
CA SER A 179 16.77 -5.86 27.13
C SER A 179 17.97 -4.94 27.37
N ARG A 180 17.81 -3.62 27.22
CA ARG A 180 18.82 -2.63 27.62
C ARG A 180 18.94 -2.53 29.14
N ARG A 181 17.81 -2.45 29.87
CA ARG A 181 17.80 -2.41 31.34
C ARG A 181 18.43 -3.68 31.94
N LEU A 182 18.11 -4.86 31.40
CA LEU A 182 18.70 -6.13 31.85
C LEU A 182 20.21 -6.19 31.60
N ARG A 183 20.68 -5.73 30.43
CA ARG A 183 22.12 -5.62 30.15
C ARG A 183 22.83 -4.65 31.09
N GLN A 184 22.23 -3.50 31.38
CA GLN A 184 22.79 -2.53 32.32
C GLN A 184 22.86 -3.08 33.75
N LYS A 185 21.82 -3.80 34.21
CA LYS A 185 21.81 -4.43 35.53
C LYS A 185 22.91 -5.50 35.65
N ARG A 186 23.01 -6.38 34.65
CA ARG A 186 24.04 -7.44 34.60
C ARG A 186 25.46 -6.86 34.54
N ALA A 187 25.68 -5.75 33.82
CA ALA A 187 26.98 -5.08 33.79
C ALA A 187 27.38 -4.53 35.16
N LYS A 188 26.44 -3.91 35.90
CA LYS A 188 26.71 -3.41 37.26
C LYS A 188 27.03 -4.52 38.26
N GLU A 189 26.34 -5.66 38.18
CA GLU A 189 26.59 -6.82 39.05
C GLU A 189 27.98 -7.44 38.85
N VAL A 190 28.55 -7.34 37.63
CA VAL A 190 29.91 -7.82 37.34
C VAL A 190 30.99 -6.87 37.85
N THR A 191 30.76 -5.55 37.87
CA THR A 191 31.75 -4.55 38.34
C THR A 191 31.89 -4.50 39.86
N ILE A 192 30.92 -5.05 40.61
CA ILE A 192 30.91 -5.05 42.08
C ILE A 192 31.62 -6.31 42.65
N LYS A 193 31.94 -7.30 41.81
CA LYS A 193 32.73 -8.48 42.18
C LYS A 193 34.19 -8.30 41.76
#